data_AF-A0A3P6THM5-F1
#
_entry.id   AF-A0A3P6THM5-F1
#
_cell.length_a   1.000
_cell.length_b   1.000
_cell.length_c   1.000
_cell.angle_alpha   90.00
_cell.angle_beta   90.00
_cell.angle_gamma   90.00
#
_symmetry.space_group_name_H-M   'P 1'
#
loop_
_entity.id
_entity.type
_entity.pdbx_description
1 polymer ?
#
loop_
_entity_poly.entity_id
_entity_poly.type
_entity_poly.pdbx_seq_one_letter_code
_entity_poly.pdbx_strand_id
1 'polypeptide(L)'
;MIPGRFIRARWERGYYKDLYHRRQLLGADPFIHRSSYPNWYLLNILPNNSVLVAPIHHCLEYQQNYSQMKEVVDDLREKIKKITEGGGEKARALHKSRGKMLARERINALLDPGTSFLELSQLAGYQSYGKEEVPAGGIITGIGAVAGRVCIIVANDATVKGGTYYPITVKKHLRAQEIAR
;
A
#
# COMPACT_ATOMS: atom_id res chain seq x y z
N MET A 1 -12.55 30.03 19.89
CA MET A 1 -11.23 30.18 19.21
C MET A 1 -10.40 28.96 19.64
N ILE A 2 -10.22 27.97 18.77
CA ILE A 2 -9.51 26.71 19.10
C ILE A 2 -8.05 26.89 18.65
N PRO A 3 -7.04 26.60 19.49
CA PRO A 3 -5.64 26.77 19.09
C PRO A 3 -5.27 25.69 18.06
N GLY A 4 -4.92 26.13 16.85
CA GLY A 4 -4.48 25.26 15.75
C GLY A 4 -3.18 24.54 16.11
N ARG A 5 -3.12 23.24 15.80
CA ARG A 5 -1.96 22.39 16.04
C ARG A 5 -0.88 22.67 14.98
N PHE A 6 0.26 23.20 15.40
CA PHE A 6 1.38 23.53 14.51
C PHE A 6 2.18 22.28 14.12
N ILE A 7 2.31 22.01 12.81
CA ILE A 7 3.26 21.02 12.29
C ILE A 7 4.42 21.81 11.65
N ARG A 8 5.62 21.76 12.24
CA ARG A 8 6.83 22.32 11.63
C ARG A 8 7.32 21.38 10.52
N ALA A 9 7.10 21.73 9.26
CA ALA A 9 7.68 21.02 8.12
C ALA A 9 9.18 21.37 7.98
N ARG A 10 10.06 20.61 8.65
CA ARG A 10 11.53 20.79 8.59
C ARG A 10 12.20 20.08 7.40
N TRP A 11 11.46 19.37 6.56
CA TRP A 11 12.03 18.32 5.70
C TRP A 11 12.02 18.54 4.18
N GLU A 12 11.71 19.73 3.66
CA GLU A 12 11.44 19.87 2.21
C GLU A 12 12.61 20.37 1.34
N ARG A 13 13.70 20.91 1.91
CA ARG A 13 14.76 21.53 1.08
C ARG A 13 15.63 20.56 0.29
N GLY A 14 15.99 19.41 0.87
CA GLY A 14 16.88 18.45 0.20
C GLY A 14 16.16 17.50 -0.76
N TYR A 15 14.98 17.04 -0.35
CA TYR A 15 14.34 15.85 -0.93
C TYR A 15 13.82 16.08 -2.36
N TYR A 16 13.18 17.24 -2.61
CA TYR A 16 12.57 17.52 -3.92
C TYR A 16 13.59 17.92 -5.00
N LYS A 17 14.71 18.54 -4.62
CA LYS A 17 15.79 18.90 -5.55
C LYS A 17 16.58 17.66 -5.99
N ASP A 18 16.77 16.71 -5.07
CA ASP A 18 17.41 15.42 -5.34
C ASP A 18 16.52 14.54 -6.25
N LEU A 19 15.19 14.55 -6.04
CA LEU A 19 14.21 13.85 -6.89
C LEU A 19 14.21 14.31 -8.36
N TYR A 20 14.41 15.61 -8.60
CA TYR A 20 14.54 16.15 -9.97
C TYR A 20 15.81 15.64 -10.65
N HIS A 21 16.96 15.76 -9.99
CA HIS A 21 18.24 15.31 -10.55
C HIS A 21 18.26 13.80 -10.80
N ARG A 22 17.73 13.00 -9.88
CA ARG A 22 17.65 11.54 -10.05
C ARG A 22 16.74 11.15 -11.20
N ARG A 23 15.59 11.81 -11.40
CA ARG A 23 14.71 11.54 -12.54
C ARG A 23 15.34 11.91 -13.88
N GLN A 24 16.10 13.01 -13.94
CA GLN A 24 16.81 13.43 -15.15
C GLN A 24 17.96 12.47 -15.51
N LEU A 25 18.70 11.98 -14.51
CA LEU A 25 19.75 10.98 -14.69
C LEU A 25 19.20 9.61 -15.12
N LEU A 26 17.98 9.27 -14.72
CA LEU A 26 17.33 7.98 -15.00
C LEU A 26 16.47 7.98 -16.28
N GLY A 27 16.41 9.10 -17.03
CA GLY A 27 15.72 9.17 -18.33
C GLY A 27 14.21 8.93 -18.27
N ALA A 28 13.55 9.24 -17.15
CA ALA A 28 12.11 9.02 -16.99
C ALA A 28 11.28 10.06 -17.76
N ASP A 29 10.41 9.61 -18.66
CA ASP A 29 9.41 10.41 -19.39
C ASP A 29 8.03 10.27 -18.71
N PRO A 30 7.15 11.30 -18.65
CA PRO A 30 7.20 12.58 -19.36
C PRO A 30 8.15 13.63 -18.75
N PHE A 31 8.71 14.49 -19.61
CA PHE A 31 9.41 15.72 -19.24
C PHE A 31 8.49 16.70 -18.52
N ILE A 32 8.44 16.64 -17.19
CA ILE A 32 7.77 17.66 -16.38
C ILE A 32 8.58 18.97 -16.53
N HIS A 33 8.00 19.98 -17.18
CA HIS A 33 8.65 21.26 -17.42
C HIS A 33 9.09 21.89 -16.08
N ARG A 34 10.24 22.58 -16.07
CA ARG A 34 10.82 23.18 -14.84
C ARG A 34 9.84 24.11 -14.12
N SER A 35 8.88 24.70 -14.83
CA SER A 35 7.82 25.56 -14.28
C SER A 35 6.66 24.80 -13.60
N SER A 36 6.55 23.49 -13.81
CA SER A 36 5.56 22.64 -13.16
C SER A 36 5.97 22.24 -11.74
N TYR A 37 7.26 22.40 -11.41
CA TYR A 37 7.71 22.42 -10.02
C TYR A 37 7.44 23.80 -9.42
N PRO A 38 7.04 23.90 -8.14
CA PRO A 38 6.82 25.18 -7.48
C PRO A 38 8.04 26.09 -7.69
N ASN A 39 7.84 27.25 -8.33
CA ASN A 39 8.91 28.21 -8.54
C ASN A 39 9.36 28.75 -7.19
N TRP A 40 10.54 28.33 -6.76
CA TRP A 40 11.12 28.65 -5.45
C TRP A 40 11.50 30.12 -5.30
N TYR A 41 11.56 30.91 -6.37
CA TYR A 41 11.63 32.38 -6.25
C TYR A 41 10.31 33.01 -5.76
N LEU A 42 9.16 32.36 -5.95
CA LEU A 42 7.88 32.79 -5.38
C LEU A 42 7.73 32.36 -3.91
N LEU A 43 8.54 31.42 -3.41
CA LEU A 43 8.55 31.03 -1.99
C LEU A 43 9.18 32.09 -1.08
N ASN A 44 9.94 33.05 -1.62
CA ASN A 44 10.45 34.21 -0.86
C ASN A 44 9.38 35.32 -0.69
N ILE A 45 8.21 35.20 -1.34
CA ILE A 45 7.07 36.10 -1.17
C ILE A 45 6.06 35.52 -0.16
N LEU A 46 6.17 34.24 0.17
CA LEU A 46 5.38 33.69 1.27
C LEU A 46 6.06 34.07 2.59
N PRO A 47 5.36 34.70 3.53
CA PRO A 47 5.93 34.99 4.85
C PRO A 47 6.44 33.69 5.48
N ASN A 48 7.49 33.77 6.31
CA ASN A 48 8.21 32.66 6.98
C ASN A 48 7.33 31.64 7.78
N ASN A 49 6.01 31.75 7.70
CA ASN A 49 4.98 30.81 8.11
C ASN A 49 3.95 30.65 6.97
N SER A 50 4.28 29.93 5.90
CA SER A 50 3.27 29.47 4.95
C SER A 50 2.47 28.33 5.59
N VAL A 51 1.53 28.68 6.45
CA VAL A 51 0.57 27.73 7.01
C VAL A 51 -0.42 27.39 5.91
N LEU A 52 -0.48 26.11 5.53
CA LEU A 52 -1.61 25.60 4.76
C LEU A 52 -2.83 25.61 5.68
N VAL A 53 -3.63 26.67 5.60
CA VAL A 53 -4.92 26.72 6.27
C VAL A 53 -5.89 25.91 5.41
N ALA A 54 -6.28 24.74 5.89
CA ALA A 54 -7.31 23.94 5.22
C ALA A 54 -8.67 24.63 5.43
N PRO A 55 -9.37 25.08 4.38
CA PRO A 55 -10.70 25.68 4.50
C PRO A 55 -11.79 24.60 4.65
N ILE A 56 -11.50 23.54 5.40
CA ILE A 56 -12.44 22.45 5.64
C ILE A 56 -13.28 22.84 6.85
N HIS A 57 -14.50 23.30 6.58
CA HIS A 57 -15.48 23.59 7.61
C HIS A 57 -16.26 22.31 7.95
N HIS A 58 -16.67 22.13 9.21
CA HIS A 58 -17.60 21.07 9.63
C HIS A 58 -19.04 21.37 9.16
N CYS A 59 -19.20 21.69 7.88
CA CYS A 59 -20.47 21.95 7.24
C CYS A 59 -21.17 20.64 6.86
N LEU A 60 -22.43 20.75 6.44
CA LEU A 60 -23.23 19.61 5.99
C LEU A 60 -22.56 18.87 4.81
N GLU A 61 -21.95 19.61 3.88
CA GLU A 61 -21.23 19.05 2.73
C GLU A 61 -20.06 18.16 3.17
N TYR A 62 -19.27 18.59 4.16
CA TYR A 62 -18.21 17.76 4.74
C TYR A 62 -18.77 16.46 5.34
N GLN A 63 -19.89 16.53 6.07
CA GLN A 63 -20.51 15.37 6.69
C GLN A 63 -21.03 14.37 5.65
N GLN A 64 -21.62 14.87 4.56
CA GLN A 64 -22.09 14.04 3.44
C GLN A 64 -20.92 13.35 2.74
N ASN A 65 -19.86 14.09 2.40
CA ASN A 65 -18.66 13.56 1.77
C ASN A 65 -17.97 12.51 2.66
N TYR A 66 -17.91 12.78 3.97
CA TYR A 66 -17.38 11.84 4.94
C TYR A 66 -18.20 10.55 4.99
N SER A 67 -19.54 10.64 5.03
CA SER A 67 -20.42 9.48 5.07
C SER A 67 -20.24 8.59 3.83
N GLN A 68 -20.25 9.19 2.65
CA GLN A 68 -20.09 8.46 1.38
C GLN A 68 -18.71 7.78 1.29
N MET A 69 -17.64 8.48 1.66
CA MET A 69 -16.30 7.90 1.67
C MET A 69 -16.19 6.76 2.69
N LYS A 70 -16.80 6.93 3.87
CA LYS A 70 -16.80 5.91 4.92
C LYS A 70 -17.44 4.61 4.43
N GLU A 71 -18.57 4.69 3.72
CA GLU A 71 -19.23 3.50 3.14
C GLU A 71 -18.31 2.72 2.20
N VAL A 72 -17.62 3.42 1.29
CA VAL A 72 -16.68 2.79 0.34
C VAL A 72 -15.48 2.17 1.06
N VAL A 73 -14.94 2.85 2.08
CA VAL A 73 -13.82 2.35 2.88
C VAL A 73 -14.22 1.11 3.68
N ASP A 74 -15.42 1.10 4.26
CA ASP A 74 -15.90 -0.03 5.04
C ASP A 74 -16.16 -1.26 4.14
N ASP A 75 -16.76 -1.05 2.97
CA ASP A 75 -16.90 -2.09 1.95
C ASP A 75 -15.55 -2.69 1.51
N LEU A 76 -14.54 -1.85 1.29
CA LEU A 76 -13.17 -2.31 1.00
C LEU A 76 -12.60 -3.15 2.15
N ARG A 77 -12.79 -2.71 3.40
CA ARG A 77 -12.30 -3.42 4.59
C ARG A 77 -12.98 -4.78 4.75
N GLU A 78 -14.28 -4.88 4.49
CA GLU A 78 -15.01 -6.15 4.53
C GLU A 78 -14.49 -7.13 3.47
N LYS A 79 -14.30 -6.65 2.23
CA LYS A 79 -13.71 -7.45 1.15
C LYS A 79 -12.31 -7.94 1.50
N ILE A 80 -11.45 -7.07 2.03
CA ILE A 80 -10.10 -7.43 2.48
C ILE A 80 -10.17 -8.45 3.61
N LYS A 81 -11.06 -8.27 4.60
CA LYS A 81 -11.24 -9.21 5.71
C LYS A 81 -11.55 -10.61 5.19
N LYS A 82 -12.51 -10.76 4.28
CA LYS A 82 -12.82 -12.05 3.65
C LYS A 82 -11.60 -12.62 2.90
N ILE A 83 -10.89 -11.80 2.14
CA ILE A 83 -9.69 -12.25 1.41
C ILE A 83 -8.57 -12.73 2.35
N THR A 84 -8.42 -12.12 3.52
CA THR A 84 -7.39 -12.51 4.50
C THR A 84 -7.63 -13.90 5.10
N GLU A 85 -8.82 -14.47 4.92
CA GLU A 85 -9.15 -15.84 5.32
C GLU A 85 -8.55 -16.90 4.38
N GLY A 86 -7.94 -16.50 3.25
CA GLY A 86 -7.27 -17.43 2.33
C GLY A 86 -8.24 -18.50 1.79
N GLY A 87 -7.84 -19.77 1.84
CA GLY A 87 -8.68 -20.90 1.40
C GLY A 87 -9.89 -21.22 2.28
N GLY A 88 -10.22 -20.37 3.25
CA GLY A 88 -11.29 -20.58 4.22
C GLY A 88 -10.86 -21.41 5.43
N GLU A 89 -11.73 -21.48 6.44
CA GLU A 89 -11.43 -22.05 7.75
C GLU A 89 -10.98 -23.51 7.69
N LYS A 90 -11.69 -24.35 6.91
CA LYS A 90 -11.36 -25.79 6.77
C LYS A 90 -9.95 -26.00 6.21
N ALA A 91 -9.56 -25.25 5.17
CA ALA A 91 -8.25 -25.35 4.55
C ALA A 91 -7.15 -24.84 5.50
N ARG A 92 -7.42 -23.75 6.23
CA ARG A 92 -6.51 -23.21 7.26
C ARG A 92 -6.29 -24.19 8.41
N ALA A 93 -7.36 -24.81 8.92
CA ALA A 93 -7.29 -25.80 9.97
C ALA A 93 -6.47 -27.03 9.54
N LEU A 94 -6.71 -27.55 8.33
CA LEU A 94 -5.94 -28.65 7.77
C LEU A 94 -4.46 -28.29 7.55
N HIS A 95 -4.17 -27.06 7.13
CA HIS A 95 -2.80 -26.60 6.97
C HIS A 95 -2.08 -26.52 8.32
N LYS A 96 -2.76 -26.00 9.35
CA LYS A 96 -2.23 -25.92 10.72
C LYS A 96 -2.08 -27.27 11.39
N SER A 97 -3.00 -28.22 11.18
CA SER A 97 -2.90 -29.58 11.75
C SER A 97 -1.65 -30.33 11.27
N ARG A 98 -1.07 -29.92 10.15
CA ARG A 98 0.21 -30.41 9.62
C ARG A 98 1.44 -29.70 10.23
N GLY A 99 1.26 -28.89 11.28
CA GLY A 99 2.33 -28.14 11.94
C GLY A 99 2.87 -26.97 11.13
N LYS A 100 2.13 -26.46 10.14
CA LYS A 100 2.60 -25.40 9.24
C LYS A 100 1.94 -24.06 9.57
N MET A 101 2.75 -23.00 9.55
CA MET A 101 2.26 -21.62 9.63
C MET A 101 1.55 -21.20 8.34
N LEU A 102 0.51 -20.38 8.45
CA LEU A 102 -0.15 -19.75 7.30
C LEU A 102 0.79 -18.75 6.59
N ALA A 103 0.48 -18.38 5.35
CA ALA A 103 1.32 -17.44 4.60
C ALA A 103 1.52 -16.10 5.33
N ARG A 104 0.45 -15.48 5.85
CA ARG A 104 0.53 -14.23 6.63
C ARG A 104 1.27 -14.40 7.96
N GLU A 105 1.10 -15.55 8.61
CA GLU A 105 1.81 -15.86 9.85
C GLU A 105 3.32 -15.97 9.61
N ARG A 106 3.74 -16.61 8.50
CA ARG A 106 5.15 -16.68 8.09
C ARG A 106 5.73 -15.30 7.78
N ILE A 107 4.98 -14.45 7.09
CA ILE A 107 5.41 -13.06 6.81
C ILE A 107 5.61 -12.32 8.12
N ASN A 108 4.62 -12.34 9.03
CA ASN A 108 4.71 -11.65 10.32
C ASN A 108 5.89 -12.14 11.18
N ALA A 109 6.23 -13.43 11.12
CA ALA A 109 7.37 -13.98 11.83
C ALA A 109 8.73 -13.66 11.17
N LEU A 110 8.74 -13.35 9.87
CA LEU A 110 9.95 -12.98 9.13
C LEU A 110 10.31 -11.50 9.31
N LEU A 111 9.30 -10.64 9.47
CA LEU A 111 9.48 -9.19 9.58
C LEU A 111 10.17 -8.79 10.88
N ASP A 112 10.97 -7.73 10.80
CA ASP A 112 11.58 -7.13 11.97
C ASP A 112 10.51 -6.59 12.93
N PRO A 113 10.62 -6.84 14.26
CA PRO A 113 9.65 -6.37 15.24
C PRO A 113 9.42 -4.85 15.17
N GLY A 114 8.15 -4.44 15.22
CA GLY A 114 7.76 -3.02 15.15
C GLY A 114 7.78 -2.41 13.76
N THR A 115 8.16 -3.17 12.72
CA THR A 115 8.10 -2.71 11.33
C THR A 115 6.76 -3.03 10.69
N SER A 116 6.39 -2.25 9.67
CA SER A 116 5.15 -2.43 8.92
C SER A 116 5.36 -3.27 7.67
N PHE A 117 4.30 -3.93 7.23
CA PHE A 117 4.24 -4.64 5.95
C PHE A 117 3.32 -3.92 4.97
N LEU A 118 3.86 -3.49 3.84
CA LEU A 118 3.08 -2.94 2.74
C LEU A 118 2.67 -4.06 1.78
N GLU A 119 1.48 -4.61 1.98
CA GLU A 119 0.97 -5.64 1.09
C GLU A 119 0.54 -5.08 -0.27
N LEU A 120 0.87 -5.81 -1.34
CA LEU A 120 0.57 -5.46 -2.72
C LEU A 120 -0.59 -6.31 -3.26
N SER A 121 -1.51 -5.65 -3.97
CA SER A 121 -2.58 -6.28 -4.73
C SER A 121 -3.40 -7.30 -3.91
N GLN A 122 -3.90 -6.89 -2.75
CA GLN A 122 -4.75 -7.72 -1.87
C GLN A 122 -5.97 -8.28 -2.61
N LEU A 123 -6.60 -7.49 -3.48
CA LEU A 123 -7.78 -7.88 -4.25
C LEU A 123 -7.47 -8.70 -5.51
N ALA A 124 -6.24 -9.17 -5.70
CA ALA A 124 -5.90 -10.00 -6.86
C ALA A 124 -6.80 -11.26 -6.90
N GLY A 125 -7.37 -11.53 -8.08
CA GLY A 125 -8.27 -12.67 -8.30
C GLY A 125 -9.70 -12.48 -7.78
N TYR A 126 -10.02 -11.35 -7.14
CA TYR A 126 -11.36 -11.05 -6.66
C TYR A 126 -12.36 -11.06 -7.84
N GLN A 127 -13.38 -11.90 -7.75
CA GLN A 127 -14.44 -12.09 -8.75
C GLN A 127 -13.95 -12.35 -10.18
N SER A 128 -12.69 -12.78 -10.36
CA SER A 128 -12.06 -12.91 -11.69
C SER A 128 -12.27 -14.29 -12.32
N TYR A 129 -12.66 -15.30 -11.53
CA TYR A 129 -12.75 -16.71 -11.97
C TYR A 129 -14.16 -17.29 -11.80
N GLY A 130 -15.19 -16.47 -12.03
CA GLY A 130 -16.59 -16.88 -11.96
C GLY A 130 -16.98 -17.35 -10.55
N LYS A 131 -17.29 -18.65 -10.41
CA LYS A 131 -17.67 -19.26 -9.13
C LYS A 131 -16.47 -19.59 -8.24
N GLU A 132 -15.26 -19.61 -8.78
CA GLU A 132 -14.07 -19.95 -8.02
C GLU A 132 -13.48 -18.72 -7.33
N GLU A 133 -13.36 -18.80 -6.01
CA GLU A 133 -12.63 -17.80 -5.25
C GLU A 133 -11.13 -18.15 -5.22
N VAL A 134 -10.29 -17.16 -5.57
CA VAL A 134 -8.83 -17.25 -5.48
C VAL A 134 -8.31 -16.04 -4.69
N PRO A 135 -8.50 -16.02 -3.36
CA PRO A 135 -8.17 -14.86 -2.53
C PRO A 135 -6.70 -14.44 -2.67
N ALA A 136 -6.48 -13.14 -2.84
CA ALA A 136 -5.18 -12.53 -3.08
C ALA A 136 -4.39 -13.13 -4.26
N GLY A 137 -5.03 -13.87 -5.17
CA GLY A 137 -4.38 -14.59 -6.25
C GLY A 137 -3.57 -15.80 -5.77
N GLY A 138 -3.85 -16.34 -4.58
CA GLY A 138 -3.13 -17.48 -4.00
C GLY A 138 -1.69 -17.17 -3.56
N ILE A 139 -1.30 -15.90 -3.58
CA ILE A 139 0.05 -15.45 -3.24
C ILE A 139 0.00 -14.10 -2.53
N ILE A 140 0.75 -13.99 -1.45
CA ILE A 140 0.88 -12.76 -0.67
C ILE A 140 2.21 -12.14 -1.05
N THR A 141 2.17 -10.91 -1.52
CA THR A 141 3.35 -10.15 -1.96
C THR A 141 3.37 -8.82 -1.24
N GLY A 142 4.52 -8.33 -0.83
CA GLY A 142 4.62 -7.02 -0.21
C GLY A 142 6.03 -6.60 0.13
N ILE A 143 6.17 -5.39 0.67
CA ILE A 143 7.44 -4.81 1.09
C ILE A 143 7.47 -4.78 2.62
N GLY A 144 8.58 -5.22 3.20
CA GLY A 144 8.81 -5.14 4.65
C GLY A 144 10.28 -5.17 5.00
N ALA A 145 10.60 -4.88 6.25
CA ALA A 145 11.97 -4.89 6.75
C ALA A 145 12.34 -6.28 7.30
N VAL A 146 13.51 -6.78 6.89
CA VAL A 146 14.10 -8.04 7.35
C VAL A 146 15.58 -7.79 7.63
N ALA A 147 16.01 -7.99 8.87
CA ALA A 147 17.37 -7.71 9.34
C ALA A 147 17.85 -6.29 8.97
N GLY A 148 16.97 -5.30 9.14
CA GLY A 148 17.23 -3.89 8.83
C GLY A 148 17.23 -3.53 7.34
N ARG A 149 16.85 -4.46 6.45
CA ARG A 149 16.83 -4.25 5.00
C ARG A 149 15.41 -4.29 4.46
N VAL A 150 15.09 -3.36 3.57
CA VAL A 150 13.81 -3.35 2.85
C VAL A 150 13.81 -4.46 1.81
N CYS A 151 12.89 -5.40 1.94
CA CYS A 151 12.79 -6.57 1.08
C CYS A 151 11.39 -6.68 0.47
N ILE A 152 11.34 -7.15 -0.78
CA ILE A 152 10.13 -7.71 -1.36
C ILE A 152 9.99 -9.15 -0.85
N ILE A 153 8.84 -9.46 -0.28
CA ILE A 153 8.48 -10.78 0.24
C ILE A 153 7.39 -11.36 -0.65
N VAL A 154 7.56 -12.60 -1.07
CA VAL A 154 6.59 -13.37 -1.87
C VAL A 154 6.31 -14.69 -1.15
N ALA A 155 5.07 -14.91 -0.73
CA ALA A 155 4.66 -16.09 0.02
C ALA A 155 3.40 -16.71 -0.58
N ASN A 156 3.53 -17.90 -1.17
CA ASN A 156 2.41 -18.67 -1.68
C ASN A 156 1.52 -19.18 -0.53
N ASP A 157 0.20 -19.07 -0.71
CA ASP A 157 -0.78 -19.57 0.24
C ASP A 157 -1.28 -20.96 -0.18
N ALA A 158 -0.76 -21.99 0.49
CA ALA A 158 -1.14 -23.38 0.24
C ALA A 158 -2.62 -23.68 0.54
N THR A 159 -3.32 -22.81 1.29
CA THR A 159 -4.74 -22.99 1.58
C THR A 159 -5.61 -22.64 0.37
N VAL A 160 -5.16 -21.73 -0.49
CA VAL A 160 -5.90 -21.28 -1.69
C VAL A 160 -5.59 -22.23 -2.83
N LYS A 161 -6.54 -23.12 -3.18
CA LYS A 161 -6.40 -24.06 -4.31
C LYS A 161 -5.09 -24.86 -4.28
N GLY A 162 -4.63 -25.23 -3.08
CA GLY A 162 -3.38 -25.97 -2.88
C GLY A 162 -2.10 -25.17 -3.13
N GLY A 163 -2.16 -23.84 -3.30
CA GLY A 163 -1.03 -22.99 -3.66
C GLY A 163 -0.65 -23.04 -5.15
N THR A 164 -1.56 -23.53 -6.00
CA THR A 164 -1.39 -23.59 -7.45
C THR A 164 -1.39 -22.20 -8.08
N TYR A 165 -0.70 -22.06 -9.21
CA TYR A 165 -0.63 -20.80 -9.95
C TYR A 165 -1.81 -20.65 -10.89
N TYR A 166 -2.64 -19.65 -10.62
CA TYR A 166 -3.60 -19.12 -11.60
C TYR A 166 -2.91 -18.06 -12.47
N PRO A 167 -3.48 -17.68 -13.63
CA PRO A 167 -2.94 -16.59 -14.44
C PRO A 167 -2.69 -15.30 -13.65
N ILE A 168 -3.57 -14.97 -12.69
CA ILE A 168 -3.40 -13.79 -11.83
C ILE A 168 -2.23 -13.95 -10.85
N THR A 169 -1.94 -15.17 -10.40
CA THR A 169 -0.81 -15.48 -9.51
C THR A 169 0.50 -15.16 -10.21
N VAL A 170 0.64 -15.60 -11.47
CA VAL A 170 1.82 -15.32 -12.31
C VAL A 170 1.99 -13.80 -12.46
N LYS A 171 0.93 -13.09 -12.86
CA LYS A 171 0.97 -11.64 -13.05
C LYS A 171 1.34 -10.90 -11.75
N LYS A 172 0.79 -11.31 -10.61
CA LYS A 172 1.09 -10.72 -9.29
C LYS A 172 2.53 -10.99 -8.87
N HIS A 173 3.05 -12.20 -9.10
CA HIS A 173 4.44 -12.56 -8.80
C HIS A 173 5.41 -11.75 -9.66
N LEU A 174 5.20 -11.69 -10.98
CA LEU A 174 6.04 -10.89 -11.88
C LEU A 174 6.02 -9.41 -11.50
N ARG A 175 4.86 -8.88 -11.12
CA ARG A 175 4.77 -7.49 -10.63
C ARG A 175 5.58 -7.26 -9.36
N ALA A 176 5.60 -8.21 -8.44
CA ALA A 176 6.43 -8.10 -7.23
C ALA A 176 7.93 -8.10 -7.57
N GLN A 177 8.35 -8.93 -8.54
CA GLN A 177 9.73 -8.95 -9.02
C GLN A 177 10.12 -7.65 -9.73
N GLU A 178 9.20 -7.07 -10.51
CA GLU A 178 9.42 -5.79 -11.17
C GLU A 178 9.62 -4.65 -10.17
N ILE A 179 8.89 -4.66 -9.04
CA ILE A 179 9.07 -3.69 -7.95
C ILE A 179 10.41 -3.92 -7.21
N ALA A 180 10.89 -5.16 -7.17
CA ALA A 180 12.14 -5.51 -6.49
C ALA A 180 13.41 -5.12 -7.28
N ARG A 181 13.27 -4.93 -8.59
CA ARG A 181 14.37 -4.66 -9.53
C ARG A 181 14.95 -3.25 -9.35
#